data_AF-A0A926LMZ7-F1
#
_entry.id   AF-A0A926LMZ7-F1
#
_cell.length_a   1.000
_cell.length_b   1.000
_cell.length_c   1.000
_cell.angle_alpha   90.00
_cell.angle_beta   90.00
_cell.angle_gamma   90.00
#
_symmetry.space_group_name_H-M   'P 1'
#
loop_
_entity.id
_entity.type
_entity.pdbx_description
1 polymer ?
#
loop_
_entity_poly.entity_id
_entity_poly.type
_entity_poly.pdbx_seq_one_letter_code
_entity_poly.pdbx_strand_id
1 'polypeptide(L)'
;MKRILIRSGKSPLRVASPAEFIHQDLIGTNTGNLLFSDSAHKMLTTPNTEVTSNGIRTNHSAERAAEINEQYDVFVVPLANAFRPQFQGALDRLSTLIEQLTIPVVVFGVGAQATDDYATDMLKPMEASVKRFTRAVLDRSASIGVRGELTARYLRDHGVPDDNIDIMGCPSMFLYGDTFPAIRETQITADSRIAINMSPNARPVGPISAIADHGRAHYPNFTYYAQNTVDAELLLWGDTTPESGATDPFPKRLTHALLRENKVRMPLDPATWIDELRGYDFAYGTRIHGNIAALLAGTPAVVLTHDSRTLELCRYFDIPHRQLSTLSADTDPRDLYEAADWSAMISGHGERFERITAFLTRNGLENTYQHGDGGAAYDAQVAALDLPPSMQVWDGTEDGQNRYRMARLRERITVSETKLTAATKKNDALKTKLTATEKQLDTALKQLEATRKQLAAIERRLSGVEKRLLVRLGPALRRRSRKFSGSGDTKG
;
A
#
# COMPACT_ATOMS: atom_id res chain seq x y z
N MET A 1 22.75 9.95 22.84
CA MET A 1 21.40 10.06 22.29
C MET A 1 21.08 8.78 21.54
N LYS A 2 19.88 8.22 21.71
CA LYS A 2 19.39 7.03 21.00
C LYS A 2 18.94 7.44 19.59
N ARG A 3 19.53 6.82 18.56
CA ARG A 3 19.27 7.11 17.15
C ARG A 3 18.14 6.21 16.66
N ILE A 4 17.01 6.81 16.31
CA ILE A 4 15.78 6.13 15.90
C ILE A 4 15.61 6.32 14.39
N LEU A 5 15.64 5.22 13.65
CA LEU A 5 15.17 5.23 12.26
C LEU A 5 13.66 5.03 12.26
N ILE A 6 12.92 5.85 11.52
CA ILE A 6 11.47 5.69 11.38
C ILE A 6 11.05 5.52 9.92
N ARG A 7 10.14 4.59 9.68
CA ARG A 7 9.50 4.41 8.38
C ARG A 7 8.52 5.55 8.09
N SER A 8 8.99 6.60 7.44
CA SER A 8 8.20 7.78 7.06
C SER A 8 8.76 8.39 5.78
N GLY A 9 7.93 9.11 5.02
CA GLY A 9 8.35 9.67 3.73
C GLY A 9 9.18 10.94 3.85
N LYS A 10 8.93 11.76 4.88
CA LYS A 10 9.75 12.92 5.23
C LYS A 10 9.81 13.10 6.75
N SER A 11 10.79 13.89 7.19
CA SER A 11 10.76 14.46 8.54
C SER A 11 9.67 15.55 8.58
N PRO A 12 8.92 15.69 9.69
CA PRO A 12 8.00 16.81 9.89
C PRO A 12 8.71 18.17 9.79
N LEU A 13 10.00 18.22 10.12
CA LEU A 13 10.84 19.41 10.03
C LEU A 13 11.35 19.70 8.62
N ARG A 14 11.08 18.80 7.65
CA ARG A 14 11.42 19.02 6.25
C ARG A 14 10.25 19.71 5.55
N VAL A 15 10.48 20.98 5.20
CA VAL A 15 9.66 21.71 4.22
C VAL A 15 9.95 21.15 2.83
N ALA A 16 8.90 20.79 2.09
CA ALA A 16 9.03 20.26 0.73
C ALA A 16 8.15 21.07 -0.21
N SER A 17 8.69 21.41 -1.38
CA SER A 17 7.91 22.02 -2.46
C SER A 17 6.86 21.05 -3.01
N PRO A 18 5.79 21.55 -3.65
CA PRO A 18 4.84 20.72 -4.42
C PRO A 18 5.50 19.71 -5.36
N ALA A 19 6.56 20.13 -6.05
CA ALA A 19 7.29 19.28 -6.99
C ALA A 19 8.03 18.14 -6.27
N GLU A 20 8.76 18.44 -5.19
CA GLU A 20 9.43 17.40 -4.40
C GLU A 20 8.44 16.41 -3.78
N PHE A 21 7.32 16.92 -3.26
CA PHE A 21 6.26 16.11 -2.67
C PHE A 21 5.76 15.02 -3.63
N ILE A 22 5.53 15.38 -4.89
CA ILE A 22 5.08 14.47 -5.93
C ILE A 22 6.22 13.57 -6.41
N HIS A 23 7.37 14.15 -6.78
CA HIS A 23 8.46 13.40 -7.43
C HIS A 23 9.12 12.38 -6.50
N GLN A 24 9.21 12.68 -5.20
CA GLN A 24 9.80 11.77 -4.23
C GLN A 24 8.76 10.85 -3.57
N ASP A 25 7.47 11.02 -3.86
CA ASP A 25 6.36 10.30 -3.22
C ASP A 25 6.47 10.34 -1.68
N LEU A 26 6.56 11.55 -1.12
CA LEU A 26 6.77 11.77 0.33
C LEU A 26 5.61 11.25 1.19
N ILE A 27 4.50 10.86 0.57
CA ILE A 27 3.28 10.39 1.24
C ILE A 27 3.02 8.91 1.03
N GLY A 28 3.87 8.19 0.27
CA GLY A 28 3.63 6.78 -0.06
C GLY A 28 2.22 6.56 -0.63
N THR A 29 1.85 7.38 -1.62
CA THR A 29 0.56 7.45 -2.33
C THR A 29 -0.62 8.08 -1.57
N ASN A 30 -0.53 8.36 -0.27
CA ASN A 30 -1.65 8.94 0.50
C ASN A 30 -1.22 9.88 1.63
N THR A 31 -1.69 11.14 1.63
CA THR A 31 -1.31 12.16 2.64
C THR A 31 -1.68 11.77 4.07
N GLY A 32 -2.70 10.94 4.27
CA GLY A 32 -3.02 10.39 5.58
C GLY A 32 -1.87 9.60 6.21
N ASN A 33 -0.88 9.16 5.43
CA ASN A 33 0.34 8.55 5.95
C ASN A 33 1.21 9.52 6.74
N LEU A 34 1.19 10.81 6.40
CA LEU A 34 1.94 11.83 7.13
C LEU A 34 1.40 12.02 8.54
N LEU A 35 0.08 11.99 8.75
CA LEU A 35 -0.50 12.18 10.09
C LEU A 35 0.01 11.17 11.12
N PHE A 36 0.02 9.88 10.77
CA PHE A 36 0.48 8.85 11.70
C PHE A 36 2.00 8.78 11.79
N SER A 37 2.74 9.15 10.74
CA SER A 37 4.20 9.22 10.83
C SER A 37 4.66 10.42 11.65
N ASP A 38 4.02 11.58 11.49
CA ASP A 38 4.39 12.82 12.18
C ASP A 38 4.05 12.73 13.66
N SER A 39 2.90 12.13 13.99
CA SER A 39 2.61 11.80 15.39
C SER A 39 3.64 10.84 15.98
N ALA A 40 4.09 9.84 15.22
CA ALA A 40 5.14 8.93 15.70
C ALA A 40 6.50 9.64 15.84
N HIS A 41 6.86 10.55 14.93
CA HIS A 41 8.04 11.42 15.06
C HIS A 41 7.98 12.26 16.34
N LYS A 42 6.88 12.98 16.55
CA LYS A 42 6.67 13.78 17.77
C LYS A 42 6.79 12.93 19.02
N MET A 43 6.07 11.81 19.07
CA MET A 43 6.10 10.88 20.19
C MET A 43 7.51 10.43 20.55
N LEU A 44 8.34 10.15 19.55
CA LEU A 44 9.70 9.62 19.75
C LEU A 44 10.77 10.71 19.86
N THR A 45 10.39 11.99 19.81
CA THR A 45 11.31 13.12 19.95
C THR A 45 11.39 13.55 21.42
N THR A 46 12.43 13.08 22.10
CA THR A 46 12.82 13.38 23.48
C THR A 46 14.18 14.08 23.51
N PRO A 47 14.59 14.67 24.66
CA PRO A 47 15.94 15.21 24.83
C PRO A 47 17.08 14.20 24.58
N ASN A 48 16.80 12.90 24.68
CA ASN A 48 17.78 11.84 24.56
C ASN A 48 17.74 11.08 23.23
N THR A 49 16.92 11.50 22.27
CA THR A 49 16.69 10.76 21.01
C THR A 49 16.91 11.63 19.79
N GLU A 50 17.37 11.02 18.71
CA GLU A 50 17.43 11.62 17.38
C GLU A 50 16.57 10.77 16.43
N VAL A 51 15.58 11.37 15.78
CA VAL A 51 14.62 10.64 14.93
C VAL A 51 14.85 10.97 13.45
N THR A 52 15.09 9.95 12.63
CA THR A 52 15.41 10.11 11.20
C THR A 52 14.46 9.32 10.31
N SER A 53 13.95 9.97 9.25
CA SER A 53 13.09 9.33 8.24
C SER A 53 13.87 8.48 7.25
N ASN A 54 13.32 7.31 6.88
CA ASN A 54 13.93 6.43 5.87
C ASN A 54 13.42 6.62 4.42
N GLY A 55 12.51 7.57 4.18
CA GLY A 55 11.95 7.83 2.85
C GLY A 55 10.86 6.86 2.39
N ILE A 56 10.11 6.23 3.32
CA ILE A 56 8.94 5.32 3.20
C ILE A 56 9.11 4.04 2.37
N ARG A 57 9.94 4.06 1.33
CA ARG A 57 10.24 2.94 0.43
C ARG A 57 11.27 2.02 1.07
N THR A 58 10.99 0.72 1.04
CA THR A 58 11.90 -0.27 1.61
C THR A 58 13.04 -0.62 0.63
N ASN A 59 14.24 -0.13 0.92
CA ASN A 59 15.48 -0.71 0.40
C ASN A 59 15.89 -1.89 1.30
N HIS A 60 15.88 -3.11 0.76
CA HIS A 60 16.14 -4.36 1.49
C HIS A 60 17.49 -5.00 1.10
N SER A 61 18.40 -4.21 0.52
CA SER A 61 19.76 -4.64 0.22
C SER A 61 20.57 -4.89 1.50
N ALA A 62 21.54 -5.80 1.42
CA ALA A 62 22.44 -6.12 2.53
C ALA A 62 23.26 -4.90 2.97
N GLU A 63 23.68 -4.05 2.02
CA GLU A 63 24.38 -2.79 2.29
C GLU A 63 23.51 -1.87 3.15
N ARG A 64 22.24 -1.67 2.77
CA ARG A 64 21.33 -0.84 3.57
C ARG A 64 21.06 -1.44 4.95
N ALA A 65 20.93 -2.76 5.06
CA ALA A 65 20.75 -3.41 6.36
C ALA A 65 21.97 -3.21 7.27
N ALA A 66 23.19 -3.35 6.73
CA ALA A 66 24.43 -3.11 7.47
C ALA A 66 24.54 -1.65 7.93
N GLU A 67 24.24 -0.70 7.05
CA GLU A 67 24.20 0.73 7.38
C GLU A 67 23.22 1.01 8.53
N ILE A 68 22.01 0.42 8.47
CA ILE A 68 21.01 0.61 9.52
C ILE A 68 21.50 0.08 10.86
N ASN A 69 22.11 -1.12 10.87
CA ASN A 69 22.64 -1.75 12.08
C ASN A 69 23.79 -0.97 12.72
N GLU A 70 24.57 -0.25 11.93
CA GLU A 70 25.69 0.57 12.41
C GLU A 70 25.22 1.95 12.93
N GLN A 71 24.28 2.57 12.21
CA GLN A 71 23.91 3.96 12.43
C GLN A 71 22.72 4.19 13.35
N TYR A 72 21.90 3.18 13.63
CA TYR A 72 20.68 3.34 14.42
C TYR A 72 20.60 2.32 15.55
N ASP A 73 19.89 2.69 16.61
CA ASP A 73 19.74 1.85 17.79
C ASP A 73 18.36 1.16 17.82
N VAL A 74 17.41 1.62 17.00
CA VAL A 74 16.08 1.01 16.81
C VAL A 74 15.48 1.45 15.47
N PHE A 75 14.73 0.55 14.83
CA PHE A 75 13.91 0.86 13.66
C PHE A 75 12.41 0.81 14.01
N VAL A 76 11.74 1.96 13.98
CA VAL A 76 10.30 2.05 14.22
C VAL A 76 9.54 2.08 12.89
N VAL A 77 8.50 1.28 12.79
CA VAL A 77 7.77 1.05 11.54
C VAL A 77 6.29 1.40 11.72
N PRO A 78 5.90 2.68 11.57
CA PRO A 78 4.50 3.05 11.47
C PRO A 78 3.90 2.43 10.20
N LEU A 79 2.80 1.70 10.39
CA LEU A 79 2.06 1.07 9.31
C LEU A 79 0.61 1.56 9.29
N ALA A 80 -0.06 1.21 8.20
CA ALA A 80 -1.49 1.35 8.06
C ALA A 80 -2.08 -0.05 7.87
N ASN A 81 -2.89 -0.22 6.84
CA ASN A 81 -3.47 -1.48 6.42
C ASN A 81 -2.50 -2.37 5.64
N ALA A 82 -1.34 -2.71 6.23
CA ALA A 82 -0.30 -3.45 5.53
C ALA A 82 -0.70 -4.88 5.14
N PHE A 83 -1.63 -5.51 5.86
CA PHE A 83 -2.17 -6.81 5.47
C PHE A 83 -3.31 -6.62 4.46
N ARG A 84 -2.91 -6.38 3.20
CA ARG A 84 -3.78 -6.29 2.03
C ARG A 84 -3.07 -6.80 0.78
N PRO A 85 -3.73 -7.51 -0.15
CA PRO A 85 -3.10 -8.13 -1.31
C PRO A 85 -2.18 -7.18 -2.11
N GLN A 86 -2.59 -5.94 -2.29
CA GLN A 86 -1.83 -4.93 -3.05
C GLN A 86 -0.51 -4.53 -2.40
N PHE A 87 -0.33 -4.79 -1.10
CA PHE A 87 0.88 -4.46 -0.35
C PHE A 87 1.79 -5.66 -0.08
N GLN A 88 1.39 -6.88 -0.50
CA GLN A 88 2.15 -8.11 -0.21
C GLN A 88 3.62 -8.01 -0.61
N GLY A 89 3.92 -7.55 -1.82
CA GLY A 89 5.31 -7.41 -2.26
C GLY A 89 6.11 -6.37 -1.47
N ALA A 90 5.46 -5.32 -0.95
CA ALA A 90 6.13 -4.35 -0.08
C ALA A 90 6.34 -4.93 1.34
N LEU A 91 5.39 -5.72 1.83
CA LEU A 91 5.50 -6.48 3.07
C LEU A 91 6.67 -7.46 3.01
N ASP A 92 6.79 -8.22 1.92
CA ASP A 92 7.89 -9.19 1.75
C ASP A 92 9.26 -8.52 1.70
N ARG A 93 9.38 -7.36 1.03
CA ARG A 93 10.62 -6.57 1.06
C ARG A 93 10.95 -6.07 2.47
N LEU A 94 9.94 -5.63 3.21
CA LEU A 94 10.10 -5.17 4.59
C LEU A 94 10.53 -6.32 5.50
N SER A 95 9.91 -7.50 5.39
CA SER A 95 10.35 -8.71 6.10
C SER A 95 11.81 -9.06 5.79
N THR A 96 12.20 -9.02 4.51
CA THR A 96 13.59 -9.28 4.10
C THR A 96 14.57 -8.29 4.72
N LEU A 97 14.21 -7.01 4.83
CA LEU A 97 15.04 -6.04 5.53
C LEU A 97 15.15 -6.38 7.03
N ILE A 98 14.00 -6.57 7.70
CA ILE A 98 13.93 -6.82 9.15
C ILE A 98 14.73 -8.05 9.57
N GLU A 99 14.66 -9.14 8.79
CA GLU A 99 15.43 -10.37 9.04
C GLU A 99 16.95 -10.15 9.04
N GLN A 100 17.45 -9.10 8.36
CA GLN A 100 18.87 -8.74 8.30
C GLN A 100 19.29 -7.73 9.38
N LEU A 101 18.34 -7.10 10.08
CA LEU A 101 18.66 -6.11 11.11
C LEU A 101 19.08 -6.81 12.41
N THR A 102 20.07 -6.27 13.12
CA THR A 102 20.50 -6.75 14.45
C THR A 102 19.90 -5.94 15.60
N ILE A 103 19.32 -4.78 15.28
CA ILE A 103 18.70 -3.84 16.22
C ILE A 103 17.20 -4.16 16.43
N PRO A 104 16.58 -3.65 17.51
CA PRO A 104 15.14 -3.77 17.72
C PRO A 104 14.33 -3.18 16.57
N VAL A 105 13.18 -3.80 16.28
CA VAL A 105 12.24 -3.35 15.25
C VAL A 105 10.83 -3.29 15.83
N VAL A 106 10.27 -2.09 15.94
CA VAL A 106 8.98 -1.87 16.61
C VAL A 106 7.93 -1.48 15.57
N VAL A 107 6.93 -2.33 15.34
CA VAL A 107 5.82 -2.03 14.42
C VAL A 107 4.76 -1.22 15.15
N PHE A 108 4.55 0.00 14.65
CA PHE A 108 3.72 0.99 15.32
C PHE A 108 2.35 1.10 14.64
N GLY A 109 1.47 0.15 14.98
CA GLY A 109 0.10 0.07 14.46
C GLY A 109 0.00 -0.51 13.06
N VAL A 110 -0.18 -1.82 12.92
CA VAL A 110 -0.54 -2.48 11.65
C VAL A 110 -2.01 -2.88 11.62
N GLY A 111 -2.62 -2.87 10.43
CA GLY A 111 -4.02 -3.22 10.20
C GLY A 111 -4.22 -4.25 9.09
N ALA A 112 -5.23 -5.10 9.24
CA ALA A 112 -5.74 -5.98 8.20
C ALA A 112 -6.89 -5.34 7.41
N GLN A 113 -6.89 -5.58 6.10
CA GLN A 113 -7.96 -5.12 5.21
C GLN A 113 -8.85 -6.29 4.80
N ALA A 114 -10.07 -6.28 5.32
CA ALA A 114 -11.12 -7.24 5.06
C ALA A 114 -12.37 -6.53 4.50
N THR A 115 -13.39 -7.31 4.17
CA THR A 115 -14.75 -6.82 3.94
C THR A 115 -15.36 -6.27 5.24
N ASP A 116 -16.42 -5.48 5.13
CA ASP A 116 -17.08 -4.80 6.25
C ASP A 116 -17.68 -5.77 7.30
N ASP A 117 -18.01 -6.99 6.89
CA ASP A 117 -18.37 -8.13 7.75
C ASP A 117 -17.19 -8.81 8.45
N TYR A 118 -15.97 -8.28 8.27
CA TYR A 118 -14.72 -8.78 8.85
C TYR A 118 -14.25 -10.13 8.30
N ALA A 119 -14.77 -10.58 7.15
CA ALA A 119 -14.29 -11.80 6.51
C ALA A 119 -12.87 -11.63 5.92
N THR A 120 -11.96 -12.52 6.30
CA THR A 120 -10.54 -12.46 5.94
C THR A 120 -10.15 -13.37 4.77
N ASP A 121 -11.11 -13.97 4.05
CA ASP A 121 -10.84 -14.90 2.95
C ASP A 121 -9.93 -14.31 1.87
N MET A 122 -10.08 -13.01 1.61
CA MET A 122 -9.28 -12.22 0.67
C MET A 122 -7.79 -12.17 1.05
N LEU A 123 -7.44 -12.46 2.30
CA LEU A 123 -6.08 -12.46 2.83
C LEU A 123 -5.40 -13.83 2.76
N LYS A 124 -6.12 -14.92 2.42
CA LYS A 124 -5.56 -16.28 2.28
C LYS A 124 -4.29 -16.33 1.42
N PRO A 125 -4.21 -15.65 0.25
CA PRO A 125 -3.00 -15.70 -0.59
C PRO A 125 -1.75 -15.07 0.04
N MET A 126 -1.90 -14.28 1.11
CA MET A 126 -0.78 -13.60 1.77
C MET A 126 -0.47 -14.08 3.18
N GLU A 127 -1.14 -15.13 3.68
CA GLU A 127 -0.91 -15.63 5.05
C GLU A 127 0.54 -15.97 5.32
N ALA A 128 1.24 -16.56 4.33
CA ALA A 128 2.67 -16.87 4.43
C ALA A 128 3.51 -15.60 4.62
N SER A 129 3.22 -14.54 3.86
CA SER A 129 3.89 -13.24 3.98
C SER A 129 3.59 -12.58 5.32
N VAL A 130 2.36 -12.66 5.81
CA VAL A 130 1.97 -12.11 7.12
C VAL A 130 2.67 -12.85 8.25
N LYS A 131 2.63 -14.20 8.26
CA LYS A 131 3.33 -15.00 9.28
C LYS A 131 4.82 -14.73 9.30
N ARG A 132 5.47 -14.65 8.12
CA ARG A 132 6.89 -14.31 8.00
C ARG A 132 7.18 -12.92 8.57
N PHE A 133 6.38 -11.92 8.19
CA PHE A 133 6.53 -10.55 8.69
C PHE A 133 6.38 -10.48 10.20
N THR A 134 5.31 -11.04 10.75
CA THR A 134 5.05 -10.99 12.19
C THR A 134 6.14 -11.70 12.99
N ARG A 135 6.64 -12.85 12.52
CA ARG A 135 7.79 -13.52 13.14
C ARG A 135 9.04 -12.63 13.12
N ALA A 136 9.39 -12.09 11.95
CA ALA A 136 10.57 -11.21 11.82
C ALA A 136 10.51 -10.00 12.75
N VAL A 137 9.31 -9.44 12.99
CA VAL A 137 9.08 -8.35 13.94
C VAL A 137 9.23 -8.82 15.39
N LEU A 138 8.56 -9.91 15.77
CA LEU A 138 8.57 -10.43 17.15
C LEU A 138 9.92 -11.02 17.57
N ASP A 139 10.76 -11.44 16.63
CA ASP A 139 12.16 -11.79 16.90
C ASP A 139 13.00 -10.55 17.34
N ARG A 140 12.45 -9.34 17.17
CA ARG A 140 13.11 -8.04 17.40
C ARG A 140 12.32 -7.08 18.29
N SER A 141 11.17 -7.48 18.82
CA SER A 141 10.29 -6.64 19.65
C SER A 141 9.59 -7.47 20.72
N ALA A 142 9.17 -6.82 21.80
CA ALA A 142 8.41 -7.47 22.86
C ALA A 142 6.98 -7.79 22.41
N SER A 143 6.43 -6.98 21.49
CA SER A 143 5.09 -7.14 20.94
C SER A 143 4.93 -6.38 19.62
N ILE A 144 3.86 -6.72 18.87
CA ILE A 144 3.44 -6.00 17.67
C ILE A 144 2.23 -5.11 17.96
N GLY A 145 2.34 -3.82 17.65
CA GLY A 145 1.23 -2.88 17.77
C GLY A 145 0.25 -3.03 16.61
N VAL A 146 -1.04 -3.21 16.91
CA VAL A 146 -2.13 -3.33 15.91
C VAL A 146 -3.17 -2.23 16.06
N ARG A 147 -3.88 -1.96 14.96
CA ARG A 147 -4.86 -0.87 14.87
C ARG A 147 -6.23 -1.16 15.48
N GLY A 148 -6.53 -2.40 15.83
CA GLY A 148 -7.81 -2.78 16.43
C GLY A 148 -7.98 -4.29 16.62
N GLU A 149 -9.15 -4.67 17.09
CA GLU A 149 -9.52 -6.03 17.50
C GLU A 149 -9.62 -7.00 16.31
N LEU A 150 -9.97 -6.51 15.11
CA LEU A 150 -10.01 -7.34 13.91
C LEU A 150 -8.61 -7.81 13.55
N THR A 151 -7.64 -6.91 13.57
CA THR A 151 -6.26 -7.23 13.22
C THR A 151 -5.64 -8.11 14.30
N ALA A 152 -5.94 -7.84 15.58
CA ALA A 152 -5.53 -8.71 16.68
C ALA A 152 -6.07 -10.13 16.52
N ARG A 153 -7.38 -10.30 16.27
CA ARG A 153 -7.99 -11.61 15.99
C ARG A 153 -7.32 -12.29 14.79
N TYR A 154 -7.12 -11.58 13.69
CA TYR A 154 -6.47 -12.13 12.50
C TYR A 154 -5.07 -12.70 12.82
N LEU A 155 -4.26 -11.98 13.61
CA LEU A 155 -2.95 -12.47 14.03
C LEU A 155 -3.03 -13.69 14.97
N ARG A 156 -3.98 -13.70 15.92
CA ARG A 156 -4.23 -14.84 16.82
C ARG A 156 -4.61 -16.11 16.06
N ASP A 157 -5.52 -15.98 15.10
CA ASP A 157 -5.95 -17.07 14.22
C ASP A 157 -4.77 -17.63 13.41
N HIS A 158 -3.69 -16.85 13.25
CA HIS A 158 -2.45 -17.23 12.57
C HIS A 158 -1.33 -17.69 13.51
N GLY A 159 -1.63 -17.89 14.80
CA GLY A 159 -0.73 -18.48 15.80
C GLY A 159 0.16 -17.49 16.54
N VAL A 160 -0.14 -16.19 16.50
CA VAL A 160 0.56 -15.18 17.30
C VAL A 160 -0.04 -15.18 18.71
N PRO A 161 0.77 -15.34 19.78
CA PRO A 161 0.26 -15.30 21.16
C PRO A 161 -0.38 -13.95 21.51
N ASP A 162 -1.46 -13.95 22.28
CA ASP A 162 -2.19 -12.75 22.71
C ASP A 162 -1.27 -11.76 23.43
N ASP A 163 -0.39 -12.25 24.31
CA ASP A 163 0.56 -11.41 25.04
C ASP A 163 1.56 -10.69 24.12
N ASN A 164 1.74 -11.13 22.88
CA ASN A 164 2.63 -10.52 21.90
C ASN A 164 1.92 -9.49 21.01
N ILE A 165 0.62 -9.22 21.23
CA ILE A 165 -0.19 -8.29 20.44
C ILE A 165 -0.69 -7.17 21.33
N ASP A 166 -0.38 -5.91 20.97
CA ASP A 166 -0.91 -4.74 21.67
C ASP A 166 -1.89 -3.98 20.77
N ILE A 167 -3.15 -3.87 21.20
CA ILE A 167 -4.18 -3.10 20.48
C ILE A 167 -4.09 -1.64 20.89
N MET A 168 -3.55 -0.82 19.99
CA MET A 168 -3.17 0.58 20.27
C MET A 168 -3.79 1.60 19.30
N GLY A 169 -4.49 1.14 18.26
CA GLY A 169 -5.08 2.04 17.28
C GLY A 169 -4.04 2.66 16.33
N CYS A 170 -4.34 3.86 15.84
CA CYS A 170 -3.48 4.65 14.97
C CYS A 170 -2.81 5.77 15.78
N PRO A 171 -1.48 5.97 15.70
CA PRO A 171 -0.81 6.99 16.49
C PRO A 171 -1.31 8.41 16.17
N SER A 172 -1.90 8.65 15.00
CA SER A 172 -2.42 9.97 14.61
C SER A 172 -3.43 10.57 15.60
N MET A 173 -4.12 9.75 16.40
CA MET A 173 -5.05 10.27 17.41
C MET A 173 -4.35 10.94 18.59
N PHE A 174 -3.05 10.71 18.77
CA PHE A 174 -2.28 11.13 19.95
C PHE A 174 -1.26 12.23 19.64
N LEU A 175 -1.51 13.04 18.61
CA LEU A 175 -0.63 14.16 18.25
C LEU A 175 -0.49 15.19 19.39
N TYR A 176 -1.51 15.32 20.24
CA TYR A 176 -1.52 16.23 21.40
C TYR A 176 -1.45 15.49 22.75
N GLY A 177 -0.94 14.26 22.75
CA GLY A 177 -0.75 13.48 23.97
C GLY A 177 -2.05 12.93 24.57
N ASP A 178 -2.17 13.02 25.90
CA ASP A 178 -3.32 12.57 26.70
C ASP A 178 -4.55 13.47 26.57
N THR A 179 -4.39 14.61 25.92
CA THR A 179 -5.44 15.60 25.72
C THR A 179 -5.90 15.58 24.27
N PHE A 180 -7.21 15.47 24.06
CA PHE A 180 -7.81 15.63 22.73
C PHE A 180 -8.42 17.03 22.59
N PRO A 181 -8.28 17.71 21.44
CA PRO A 181 -8.92 19.00 21.22
C PRO A 181 -10.42 18.95 21.48
N ALA A 182 -10.97 19.98 22.13
CA ALA A 182 -12.41 20.08 22.29
C ALA A 182 -13.07 20.17 20.91
N ILE A 183 -14.07 19.33 20.68
CA ILE A 183 -14.85 19.38 19.45
C ILE A 183 -15.77 20.59 19.52
N ARG A 184 -15.63 21.50 18.56
CA ARG A 184 -16.41 22.73 18.50
C ARG A 184 -17.87 22.39 18.24
N GLU A 185 -18.73 22.74 19.19
CA GLU A 185 -20.17 22.75 18.95
C GLU A 185 -20.49 23.78 17.87
N THR A 186 -21.26 23.36 16.87
CA THR A 186 -21.65 24.18 15.74
C THR A 186 -23.13 23.97 15.39
N GLN A 187 -23.65 24.85 14.55
CA GLN A 187 -24.93 24.67 13.88
C GLN A 187 -24.68 24.71 12.37
N ILE A 188 -25.10 23.66 11.67
CA ILE A 188 -24.88 23.56 10.22
C ILE A 188 -25.94 24.40 9.50
N THR A 189 -25.50 25.50 8.88
CA THR A 189 -26.32 26.43 8.11
C THR A 189 -25.88 26.43 6.65
N ALA A 190 -26.64 27.09 5.76
CA ALA A 190 -26.27 27.17 4.34
C ALA A 190 -24.88 27.80 4.12
N ASP A 191 -24.45 28.73 4.98
CA ASP A 191 -23.14 29.41 4.85
C ASP A 191 -21.99 28.62 5.50
N SER A 192 -22.27 27.49 6.15
CA SER A 192 -21.26 26.69 6.84
C SER A 192 -20.15 26.22 5.89
N ARG A 193 -18.92 26.23 6.40
CA ARG A 193 -17.75 25.71 5.72
C ARG A 193 -17.68 24.20 5.91
N ILE A 194 -17.96 23.47 4.82
CA ILE A 194 -18.05 22.00 4.84
C ILE A 194 -16.85 21.40 4.12
N ALA A 195 -16.13 20.51 4.80
CA ALA A 195 -15.04 19.73 4.22
C ALA A 195 -15.50 18.31 3.90
N ILE A 196 -15.22 17.82 2.70
CA ILE A 196 -15.38 16.40 2.36
C ILE A 196 -14.03 15.77 2.05
N ASN A 197 -13.87 14.49 2.37
CA ASN A 197 -12.77 13.65 1.89
C ASN A 197 -13.31 12.36 1.24
N MET A 198 -12.65 11.87 0.19
CA MET A 198 -13.21 10.80 -0.64
C MET A 198 -12.17 9.75 -1.07
N SER A 199 -12.61 8.50 -1.08
CA SER A 199 -11.88 7.34 -1.56
C SER A 199 -12.47 6.90 -2.90
N PRO A 200 -11.69 6.84 -4.00
CA PRO A 200 -12.18 6.32 -5.27
C PRO A 200 -12.73 4.89 -5.20
N ASN A 201 -12.22 4.10 -4.25
CA ASN A 201 -12.63 2.72 -4.00
C ASN A 201 -13.94 2.60 -3.20
N ALA A 202 -14.49 3.70 -2.70
CA ALA A 202 -15.78 3.71 -2.01
C ALA A 202 -16.98 3.80 -2.97
N ARG A 203 -16.75 4.19 -4.25
CA ARG A 203 -17.80 4.33 -5.28
C ARG A 203 -18.63 3.07 -5.53
N PRO A 204 -18.06 1.84 -5.51
CA PRO A 204 -18.85 0.63 -5.65
C PRO A 204 -19.70 0.29 -4.41
N VAL A 205 -19.42 0.89 -3.25
CA VAL A 205 -20.08 0.57 -1.97
C VAL A 205 -21.29 1.46 -1.71
N GLY A 206 -21.23 2.73 -2.13
CA GLY A 206 -22.36 3.64 -2.02
C GLY A 206 -22.12 4.98 -2.73
N PRO A 207 -23.09 5.91 -2.67
CA PRO A 207 -23.20 7.04 -3.60
C PRO A 207 -22.31 8.24 -3.24
N ILE A 208 -21.04 8.01 -2.83
CA ILE A 208 -20.15 9.07 -2.32
C ILE A 208 -19.98 10.27 -3.27
N SER A 209 -19.93 10.02 -4.59
CA SER A 209 -19.88 11.10 -5.59
C SER A 209 -21.14 11.97 -5.55
N ALA A 210 -22.32 11.35 -5.47
CA ALA A 210 -23.59 12.08 -5.46
C ALA A 210 -23.79 12.82 -4.13
N ILE A 211 -23.37 12.24 -3.01
CA ILE A 211 -23.35 12.91 -1.70
C ILE A 211 -22.45 14.16 -1.75
N ALA A 212 -21.29 14.08 -2.40
CA ALA A 212 -20.41 15.23 -2.58
C ALA A 212 -21.04 16.31 -3.47
N ASP A 213 -21.73 15.91 -4.55
CA ASP A 213 -22.45 16.84 -5.42
C ASP A 213 -23.63 17.50 -4.72
N HIS A 214 -24.36 16.76 -3.88
CA HIS A 214 -25.43 17.28 -3.03
C HIS A 214 -24.87 18.33 -2.05
N GLY A 215 -23.80 18.00 -1.31
CA GLY A 215 -23.13 18.95 -0.42
C GLY A 215 -22.62 20.21 -1.15
N ARG A 216 -21.96 20.04 -2.31
CA ARG A 216 -21.51 21.16 -3.14
C ARG A 216 -22.65 22.08 -3.58
N ALA A 217 -23.82 21.51 -3.91
CA ALA A 217 -24.97 22.28 -4.38
C ALA A 217 -25.65 23.11 -3.28
N HIS A 218 -25.60 22.65 -2.01
CA HIS A 218 -26.29 23.29 -0.89
C HIS A 218 -25.39 24.22 -0.06
N TYR A 219 -24.08 23.99 -0.06
CA TYR A 219 -23.12 24.73 0.77
C TYR A 219 -22.13 25.51 -0.13
N PRO A 220 -22.24 26.85 -0.26
CA PRO A 220 -21.34 27.65 -1.08
C PRO A 220 -19.86 27.52 -0.69
N ASN A 221 -19.59 27.26 0.60
CA ASN A 221 -18.25 27.08 1.16
C ASN A 221 -17.82 25.61 1.27
N PHE A 222 -18.32 24.75 0.38
CA PHE A 222 -17.93 23.34 0.30
C PHE A 222 -16.54 23.14 -0.34
N THR A 223 -15.70 22.32 0.27
CA THR A 223 -14.33 22.00 -0.19
C THR A 223 -14.03 20.51 -0.08
N TYR A 224 -13.43 19.94 -1.13
CA TYR A 224 -12.91 18.58 -1.15
C TYR A 224 -11.41 18.55 -0.83
N TYR A 225 -11.06 17.89 0.27
CA TYR A 225 -9.69 17.55 0.64
C TYR A 225 -9.27 16.23 0.00
N ALA A 226 -8.58 16.35 -1.14
CA ALA A 226 -7.93 15.26 -1.83
C ALA A 226 -6.74 14.73 -1.05
N GLN A 227 -6.33 13.47 -1.31
CA GLN A 227 -5.34 12.80 -0.48
C GLN A 227 -4.39 11.87 -1.23
N ASN A 228 -4.55 11.64 -2.54
CA ASN A 228 -3.65 10.77 -3.29
C ASN A 228 -2.67 11.55 -4.16
N THR A 229 -1.52 10.95 -4.44
CA THR A 229 -0.51 11.53 -5.35
C THR A 229 -1.11 11.83 -6.73
N VAL A 230 -2.05 11.02 -7.22
CA VAL A 230 -2.73 11.29 -8.50
C VAL A 230 -3.60 12.56 -8.47
N ASP A 231 -4.15 12.91 -7.31
CA ASP A 231 -4.86 14.18 -7.13
C ASP A 231 -3.86 15.33 -7.14
N ALA A 232 -2.74 15.18 -6.42
CA ALA A 232 -1.62 16.13 -6.40
C ALA A 232 -1.10 16.44 -7.81
N GLU A 233 -0.89 15.39 -8.61
CA GLU A 233 -0.47 15.51 -10.00
C GLU A 233 -1.49 16.21 -10.88
N LEU A 234 -2.79 15.96 -10.68
CA LEU A 234 -3.85 16.64 -11.42
C LEU A 234 -3.91 18.14 -11.09
N LEU A 235 -3.75 18.49 -9.81
CA LEU A 235 -3.72 19.89 -9.38
C LEU A 235 -2.49 20.64 -9.90
N LEU A 236 -1.32 19.99 -9.91
CA LEU A 236 -0.07 20.59 -10.37
C LEU A 236 0.02 20.66 -11.90
N TRP A 237 -0.23 19.54 -12.59
CA TRP A 237 0.03 19.42 -14.03
C TRP A 237 -1.21 19.62 -14.90
N GLY A 238 -2.40 19.41 -14.35
CA GLY A 238 -3.64 19.35 -15.12
C GLY A 238 -3.78 18.11 -15.98
N ASP A 239 -4.80 18.14 -16.85
CA ASP A 239 -5.10 17.13 -17.86
C ASP A 239 -5.64 17.83 -19.14
N THR A 240 -5.92 17.06 -20.19
CA THR A 240 -6.48 17.57 -21.46
C THR A 240 -8.00 17.38 -21.57
N THR A 241 -8.67 17.19 -20.44
CA THR A 241 -10.12 16.97 -20.40
C THR A 241 -10.96 18.19 -20.74
N PRO A 242 -10.54 19.44 -20.45
CA PRO A 242 -11.27 20.64 -20.89
C PRO A 242 -11.41 20.73 -22.41
N GLU A 243 -10.39 20.34 -23.18
CA GLU A 243 -10.42 20.40 -24.65
C GLU A 243 -11.15 19.21 -25.28
N SER A 244 -11.06 18.03 -24.66
CA SER A 244 -11.74 16.83 -25.17
C SER A 244 -13.20 16.72 -24.74
N GLY A 245 -13.63 17.46 -23.73
CA GLY A 245 -14.98 17.39 -23.15
C GLY A 245 -15.23 16.14 -22.30
N ALA A 246 -14.19 15.36 -21.99
CA ALA A 246 -14.34 14.08 -21.31
C ALA A 246 -14.63 14.28 -19.80
N THR A 247 -15.77 13.80 -19.30
CA THR A 247 -16.19 13.98 -17.90
C THR A 247 -15.98 12.73 -17.04
N ASP A 248 -15.93 12.90 -15.71
CA ASP A 248 -15.98 11.81 -14.71
C ASP A 248 -16.88 12.27 -13.55
N PRO A 249 -17.73 11.41 -12.97
CA PRO A 249 -18.55 11.73 -11.79
C PRO A 249 -17.75 11.82 -10.48
N PHE A 250 -16.45 11.56 -10.50
CA PHE A 250 -15.53 11.79 -9.40
C PHE A 250 -14.49 12.84 -9.83
N PRO A 251 -13.95 13.66 -8.92
CA PRO A 251 -12.98 14.72 -9.24
C PRO A 251 -11.60 14.18 -9.64
N LYS A 252 -11.54 13.44 -10.76
CA LYS A 252 -10.33 12.89 -11.39
C LYS A 252 -9.96 13.62 -12.68
N ARG A 253 -10.79 14.58 -13.10
CA ARG A 253 -10.68 15.29 -14.36
C ARG A 253 -10.97 16.76 -14.16
N LEU A 254 -10.21 17.65 -14.80
CA LEU A 254 -10.40 19.10 -14.65
C LEU A 254 -11.80 19.58 -15.04
N THR A 255 -12.52 18.83 -15.87
CA THR A 255 -13.94 19.12 -16.20
C THR A 255 -14.92 18.96 -15.04
N HIS A 256 -14.52 18.28 -13.95
CA HIS A 256 -15.40 18.05 -12.79
C HIS A 256 -15.74 19.37 -12.08
N ALA A 257 -16.98 19.53 -11.59
CA ALA A 257 -17.46 20.75 -10.94
C ALA A 257 -16.57 21.24 -9.79
N LEU A 258 -16.26 20.36 -8.82
CA LEU A 258 -15.33 20.68 -7.72
C LEU A 258 -13.97 21.23 -8.18
N LEU A 259 -13.42 20.75 -9.30
CA LEU A 259 -12.13 21.23 -9.82
C LEU A 259 -12.31 22.56 -10.59
N ARG A 260 -13.34 22.69 -11.43
CA ARG A 260 -13.64 23.95 -12.14
C ARG A 260 -13.93 25.12 -11.20
N GLU A 261 -14.59 24.84 -10.07
CA GLU A 261 -14.94 25.83 -9.05
C GLU A 261 -13.78 26.09 -8.07
N ASN A 262 -12.59 25.52 -8.29
CA ASN A 262 -11.43 25.57 -7.39
C ASN A 262 -11.77 25.18 -5.93
N LYS A 263 -12.60 24.15 -5.75
CA LYS A 263 -13.03 23.59 -4.46
C LYS A 263 -12.23 22.36 -4.04
N VAL A 264 -11.05 22.13 -4.63
CA VAL A 264 -10.18 20.99 -4.26
C VAL A 264 -8.91 21.49 -3.60
N ARG A 265 -8.52 20.84 -2.51
CA ARG A 265 -7.27 21.06 -1.79
C ARG A 265 -6.52 19.75 -1.62
N MET A 266 -5.20 19.74 -1.84
CA MET A 266 -4.33 18.61 -1.56
C MET A 266 -3.30 19.01 -0.52
N PRO A 267 -3.46 18.56 0.74
CA PRO A 267 -2.52 18.92 1.79
C PRO A 267 -1.15 18.30 1.56
N LEU A 268 -0.12 19.11 1.79
CA LEU A 268 1.28 18.71 1.66
C LEU A 268 1.95 18.42 3.01
N ASP A 269 1.35 18.92 4.08
CA ASP A 269 1.85 18.79 5.44
C ASP A 269 0.68 18.65 6.44
N PRO A 270 0.76 17.76 7.44
CA PRO A 270 -0.27 17.63 8.48
C PRO A 270 -0.53 18.92 9.27
N ALA A 271 0.50 19.74 9.56
CA ALA A 271 0.32 20.95 10.35
C ALA A 271 -0.53 21.98 9.60
N THR A 272 -0.18 22.26 8.33
CA THR A 272 -1.01 23.09 7.44
C THR A 272 -2.42 22.53 7.29
N TRP A 273 -2.54 21.21 7.11
CA TRP A 273 -3.85 20.57 6.91
C TRP A 273 -4.77 20.74 8.12
N ILE A 274 -4.25 20.49 9.31
CA ILE A 274 -4.99 20.64 10.56
C ILE A 274 -5.36 22.11 10.76
N ASP A 275 -4.42 23.04 10.53
CA ASP A 275 -4.68 24.48 10.68
C ASP A 275 -5.79 24.98 9.76
N GLU A 276 -5.74 24.63 8.47
CA GLU A 276 -6.79 24.97 7.51
C GLU A 276 -8.16 24.43 7.95
N LEU A 277 -8.21 23.19 8.44
CA LEU A 277 -9.44 22.55 8.90
C LEU A 277 -10.05 23.21 10.14
N ARG A 278 -9.27 23.92 10.98
CA ARG A 278 -9.82 24.68 12.13
C ARG A 278 -10.87 25.70 11.70
N GLY A 279 -10.72 26.22 10.49
CA GLY A 279 -11.63 27.18 9.87
C GLY A 279 -12.92 26.59 9.31
N TYR A 280 -13.14 25.27 9.41
CA TYR A 280 -14.34 24.58 8.92
C TYR A 280 -15.30 24.26 10.05
N ASP A 281 -16.59 24.21 9.72
CA ASP A 281 -17.66 23.93 10.68
C ASP A 281 -17.93 22.44 10.81
N PHE A 282 -17.75 21.68 9.72
CA PHE A 282 -17.95 20.24 9.73
C PHE A 282 -17.12 19.56 8.65
N ALA A 283 -16.63 18.36 8.97
CA ALA A 283 -15.96 17.51 8.01
C ALA A 283 -16.61 16.13 7.93
N TYR A 284 -16.65 15.53 6.76
CA TYR A 284 -17.09 14.14 6.65
C TYR A 284 -16.43 13.44 5.47
N GLY A 285 -16.51 12.11 5.45
CA GLY A 285 -16.16 11.36 4.26
C GLY A 285 -15.48 10.02 4.51
N THR A 286 -14.99 9.44 3.43
CA THR A 286 -14.58 8.02 3.38
C THR A 286 -13.10 7.79 3.67
N ARG A 287 -12.33 8.84 3.97
CA ARG A 287 -10.91 8.77 4.36
C ARG A 287 -10.80 9.04 5.85
N ILE A 288 -10.51 7.99 6.61
CA ILE A 288 -10.41 8.14 8.07
C ILE A 288 -9.42 9.22 8.51
N HIS A 289 -8.21 9.27 7.92
CA HIS A 289 -7.23 10.28 8.29
C HIS A 289 -7.64 11.71 7.90
N GLY A 290 -8.54 11.87 6.91
CA GLY A 290 -9.12 13.19 6.62
C GLY A 290 -10.08 13.68 7.69
N ASN A 291 -10.85 12.76 8.27
CA ASN A 291 -11.70 13.08 9.42
C ASN A 291 -10.87 13.24 10.70
N ILE A 292 -9.81 12.43 10.90
CA ILE A 292 -8.88 12.61 12.03
C ILE A 292 -8.20 13.98 11.97
N ALA A 293 -7.76 14.45 10.79
CA ALA A 293 -7.21 15.79 10.65
C ALA A 293 -8.18 16.88 11.15
N ALA A 294 -9.48 16.74 10.82
CA ALA A 294 -10.51 17.66 11.27
C ALA A 294 -10.75 17.57 12.78
N LEU A 295 -10.81 16.35 13.34
CA LEU A 295 -10.97 16.14 14.78
C LEU A 295 -9.78 16.73 15.56
N LEU A 296 -8.55 16.56 15.06
CA LEU A 296 -7.34 17.20 15.61
C LEU A 296 -7.34 18.73 15.47
N ALA A 297 -8.12 19.27 14.53
CA ALA A 297 -8.35 20.70 14.40
C ALA A 297 -9.39 21.23 15.40
N GLY A 298 -10.13 20.35 16.09
CA GLY A 298 -11.31 20.68 16.89
C GLY A 298 -12.58 20.81 16.05
N THR A 299 -12.54 20.45 14.76
CA THR A 299 -13.70 20.48 13.86
C THR A 299 -14.45 19.16 13.96
N PRO A 300 -15.79 19.19 14.20
CA PRO A 300 -16.58 17.96 14.28
C PRO A 300 -16.50 17.21 12.95
N ALA A 301 -16.36 15.88 13.05
CA ALA A 301 -16.25 15.05 11.86
C ALA A 301 -16.90 13.67 11.97
N VAL A 302 -17.42 13.17 10.84
CA VAL A 302 -18.05 11.85 10.72
C VAL A 302 -17.39 11.03 9.62
N VAL A 303 -17.04 9.78 9.94
CA VAL A 303 -16.46 8.85 8.96
C VAL A 303 -17.56 8.10 8.22
N LEU A 304 -17.49 8.09 6.89
CA LEU A 304 -18.31 7.24 6.04
C LEU A 304 -17.56 5.93 5.76
N THR A 305 -17.84 4.89 6.53
CA THR A 305 -17.12 3.61 6.46
C THR A 305 -17.55 2.83 5.22
N HIS A 306 -16.58 2.29 4.50
CA HIS A 306 -16.79 1.52 3.26
C HIS A 306 -15.95 0.23 3.20
N ASP A 307 -15.15 -0.03 4.24
CA ASP A 307 -14.33 -1.22 4.39
C ASP A 307 -14.03 -1.49 5.88
N SER A 308 -13.46 -2.67 6.18
CA SER A 308 -13.13 -3.04 7.55
C SER A 308 -12.11 -2.11 8.21
N ARG A 309 -11.23 -1.48 7.42
CA ARG A 309 -10.10 -0.70 7.94
C ARG A 309 -10.57 0.59 8.59
N THR A 310 -11.49 1.25 7.91
CA THR A 310 -12.12 2.47 8.41
C THR A 310 -13.02 2.14 9.58
N LEU A 311 -13.81 1.06 9.48
CA LEU A 311 -14.72 0.61 10.53
C LEU A 311 -14.00 0.18 11.82
N GLU A 312 -12.91 -0.59 11.73
CA GLU A 312 -12.12 -1.05 12.87
C GLU A 312 -11.61 0.13 13.70
N LEU A 313 -10.99 1.12 13.05
CA LEU A 313 -10.48 2.30 13.73
C LEU A 313 -11.62 3.16 14.30
N CYS A 314 -12.75 3.29 13.59
CA CYS A 314 -13.89 4.04 14.13
C CYS A 314 -14.44 3.39 15.40
N ARG A 315 -14.52 2.06 15.42
CA ARG A 315 -14.95 1.31 16.62
C ARG A 315 -13.91 1.39 17.74
N TYR A 316 -12.63 1.22 17.42
CA TYR A 316 -11.57 1.28 18.43
C TYR A 316 -11.46 2.64 19.10
N PHE A 317 -11.70 3.74 18.37
CA PHE A 317 -11.61 5.10 18.91
C PHE A 317 -12.97 5.72 19.26
N ASP A 318 -14.07 4.99 19.06
CA ASP A 318 -15.44 5.51 19.16
C ASP A 318 -15.69 6.76 18.28
N ILE A 319 -15.01 6.86 17.14
CA ILE A 319 -15.22 7.96 16.18
C ILE A 319 -16.62 7.81 15.56
N PRO A 320 -17.43 8.89 15.52
CA PRO A 320 -18.73 8.88 14.85
C PRO A 320 -18.63 8.43 13.40
N HIS A 321 -19.45 7.45 13.04
CA HIS A 321 -19.44 6.88 11.69
C HIS A 321 -20.82 6.45 11.20
N ARG A 322 -20.93 6.34 9.87
CA ARG A 322 -22.07 5.76 9.15
C ARG A 322 -21.55 4.85 8.05
N GLN A 323 -22.23 3.74 7.81
CA GLN A 323 -21.88 2.84 6.71
C GLN A 323 -22.32 3.47 5.39
N LEU A 324 -21.39 3.63 4.45
CA LEU A 324 -21.68 4.33 3.19
C LEU A 324 -22.79 3.66 2.37
N SER A 325 -22.93 2.33 2.47
CA SER A 325 -23.96 1.55 1.77
C SER A 325 -25.38 1.81 2.29
N THR A 326 -25.54 2.39 3.48
CA THR A 326 -26.85 2.71 4.05
C THR A 326 -27.29 4.15 3.76
N LEU A 327 -26.45 4.94 3.09
CA LEU A 327 -26.70 6.34 2.79
C LEU A 327 -27.28 6.53 1.40
N SER A 328 -28.15 7.52 1.25
CA SER A 328 -28.73 7.93 -0.03
C SER A 328 -27.89 9.00 -0.73
N ALA A 329 -28.14 9.18 -2.02
CA ALA A 329 -27.41 10.17 -2.85
C ALA A 329 -27.62 11.63 -2.39
N ASP A 330 -28.72 11.90 -1.72
CA ASP A 330 -29.15 13.19 -1.19
C ASP A 330 -28.87 13.36 0.31
N THR A 331 -27.98 12.56 0.89
CA THR A 331 -27.57 12.71 2.29
C THR A 331 -26.99 14.11 2.53
N ASP A 332 -27.62 14.87 3.42
CA ASP A 332 -27.16 16.21 3.80
C ASP A 332 -26.06 16.13 4.89
N PRO A 333 -24.96 16.88 4.76
CA PRO A 333 -23.96 17.05 5.83
C PRO A 333 -24.55 17.40 7.20
N ARG A 334 -25.65 18.16 7.26
CA ARG A 334 -26.36 18.51 8.50
C ARG A 334 -26.87 17.27 9.23
N ASP A 335 -27.51 16.34 8.53
CA ASP A 335 -28.08 15.13 9.13
C ASP A 335 -26.98 14.25 9.74
N LEU A 336 -25.81 14.21 9.09
CA LEU A 336 -24.64 13.50 9.62
C LEU A 336 -24.13 14.14 10.91
N TYR A 337 -24.07 15.47 10.96
CA TYR A 337 -23.64 16.21 12.14
C TYR A 337 -24.62 16.05 13.31
N GLU A 338 -25.92 16.25 13.07
CA GLU A 338 -26.97 16.20 14.11
C GLU A 338 -27.10 14.81 14.74
N ALA A 339 -26.78 13.76 13.98
CA ALA A 339 -26.86 12.38 14.45
C ALA A 339 -25.53 11.84 15.03
N ALA A 340 -24.48 12.65 15.12
CA ALA A 340 -23.17 12.26 15.62
C ALA A 340 -23.00 12.57 17.12
N ASP A 341 -22.25 11.73 17.82
CA ASP A 341 -21.89 11.91 19.23
C ASP A 341 -20.41 11.59 19.45
N TRP A 342 -19.62 12.61 19.79
CA TRP A 342 -18.19 12.49 20.03
C TRP A 342 -17.83 12.19 21.50
N SER A 343 -18.83 12.07 22.38
CA SER A 343 -18.62 11.97 23.83
C SER A 343 -17.76 10.75 24.20
N ALA A 344 -18.08 9.57 23.65
CA ALA A 344 -17.34 8.34 23.92
C ALA A 344 -15.89 8.38 23.40
N MET A 345 -15.67 9.00 22.23
CA MET A 345 -14.33 9.23 21.68
C MET A 345 -13.49 10.06 22.64
N ILE A 346 -14.03 11.19 23.10
CA ILE A 346 -13.33 12.12 24.00
C ILE A 346 -13.08 11.47 25.36
N SER A 347 -14.10 10.86 25.97
CA SER A 347 -13.98 10.27 27.31
C SER A 347 -13.01 9.09 27.36
N GLY A 348 -12.92 8.31 26.28
CA GLY A 348 -12.01 7.16 26.20
C GLY A 348 -10.59 7.51 25.69
N HIS A 349 -10.30 8.77 25.37
CA HIS A 349 -8.99 9.17 24.80
C HIS A 349 -7.83 8.91 25.78
N GLY A 350 -7.99 9.25 27.05
CA GLY A 350 -6.95 9.07 28.08
C GLY A 350 -6.54 7.61 28.25
N GLU A 351 -7.49 6.68 28.35
CA GLU A 351 -7.21 5.25 28.44
C GLU A 351 -6.46 4.74 27.19
N ARG A 352 -6.87 5.18 26.00
CA ARG A 352 -6.21 4.79 24.74
C ARG A 352 -4.81 5.39 24.63
N PHE A 353 -4.57 6.56 25.21
CA PHE A 353 -3.25 7.17 25.32
C PHE A 353 -2.33 6.40 26.29
N GLU A 354 -2.85 5.91 27.40
CA GLU A 354 -2.11 5.03 28.31
C GLU A 354 -1.69 3.73 27.61
N ARG A 355 -2.58 3.13 26.81
CA ARG A 355 -2.26 1.92 26.03
C ARG A 355 -1.10 2.12 25.06
N ILE A 356 -1.06 3.24 24.32
CA ILE A 356 0.02 3.49 23.36
C ILE A 356 1.35 3.81 24.05
N THR A 357 1.34 4.53 25.18
CA THR A 357 2.57 4.80 25.96
C THR A 357 3.10 3.55 26.68
N ALA A 358 2.21 2.68 27.16
CA ALA A 358 2.56 1.36 27.68
C ALA A 358 3.20 0.47 26.60
N PHE A 359 2.67 0.47 25.38
CA PHE A 359 3.26 -0.23 24.24
C PHE A 359 4.69 0.27 23.93
N LEU A 360 4.92 1.59 23.93
CA LEU A 360 6.25 2.17 23.72
C LEU A 360 7.21 1.74 24.84
N THR A 361 6.79 1.83 26.10
CA THR A 361 7.58 1.41 27.27
C THR A 361 7.96 -0.07 27.18
N ARG A 362 6.99 -0.93 26.86
CA ARG A 362 7.18 -2.36 26.70
C ARG A 362 8.22 -2.71 25.63
N ASN A 363 8.32 -1.88 24.59
CA ASN A 363 9.28 -2.03 23.50
C ASN A 363 10.56 -1.20 23.68
N GLY A 364 10.80 -0.66 24.89
CA GLY A 364 12.02 0.06 25.23
C GLY A 364 12.16 1.41 24.50
N LEU A 365 11.06 2.06 24.18
CA LEU A 365 11.03 3.38 23.54
C LEU A 365 10.61 4.44 24.56
N GLU A 366 11.48 5.42 24.77
CA GLU A 366 11.11 6.66 25.44
C GLU A 366 10.15 7.46 24.56
N ASN A 367 9.33 8.29 25.19
CA ASN A 367 8.40 9.17 24.50
C ASN A 367 8.36 10.56 25.11
N THR A 368 8.05 11.56 24.29
CA THR A 368 8.10 12.98 24.66
C THR A 368 7.14 13.35 25.80
N TYR A 369 6.06 12.60 25.97
CA TYR A 369 5.03 12.87 26.97
C TYR A 369 5.44 12.45 28.38
N GLN A 370 6.19 11.36 28.51
CA GLN A 370 6.65 10.84 29.81
C GLN A 370 8.13 11.16 30.10
N HIS A 371 8.94 11.39 29.06
CA HIS A 371 10.40 11.52 29.15
C HIS A 371 10.91 12.83 28.53
N GLY A 372 10.02 13.77 28.22
CA GLY A 372 10.33 15.04 27.57
C GLY A 372 9.45 16.17 28.09
N ASP A 373 9.24 17.18 27.24
CA ASP A 373 8.49 18.39 27.53
C ASP A 373 7.03 18.33 27.02
N GLY A 374 6.48 17.12 26.83
CA GLY A 374 5.16 16.93 26.23
C GLY A 374 5.14 17.17 24.72
N GLY A 375 6.30 17.37 24.08
CA GLY A 375 6.42 17.71 22.66
C GLY A 375 6.38 19.21 22.38
N ALA A 376 6.50 20.06 23.41
CA ALA A 376 6.42 21.51 23.27
C ALA A 376 7.55 22.08 22.36
N ALA A 377 8.79 21.62 22.52
CA ALA A 377 9.90 22.02 21.67
C ALA A 377 9.72 21.55 20.21
N TYR A 378 9.14 20.36 20.01
CA TYR A 378 8.81 19.87 18.68
C TYR A 378 7.74 20.75 18.03
N ASP A 379 6.67 21.07 18.75
CA ASP A 379 5.59 21.93 18.25
C ASP A 379 6.11 23.34 17.91
N ALA A 380 7.01 23.90 18.74
CA ALA A 380 7.65 25.17 18.47
C ALA A 380 8.53 25.14 17.22
N GLN A 381 9.25 24.04 16.98
CA GLN A 381 10.04 23.88 15.75
C GLN A 381 9.16 23.79 14.51
N VAL A 382 8.07 23.02 14.56
CA VAL A 382 7.12 22.91 13.45
C VAL A 382 6.44 24.26 13.17
N ALA A 383 6.03 24.99 14.22
CA ALA A 383 5.41 26.30 14.08
C ALA A 383 6.34 27.38 13.52
N ALA A 384 7.67 27.19 13.63
CA ALA A 384 8.66 28.10 13.07
C ALA A 384 8.94 27.86 11.57
N LEU A 385 8.40 26.78 10.98
CA LEU A 385 8.58 26.46 9.57
C LEU A 385 7.63 27.27 8.70
N ASP A 386 8.13 27.70 7.54
CA ASP A 386 7.30 28.24 6.45
C ASP A 386 6.75 27.08 5.61
N LEU A 387 5.68 26.44 6.10
CA LEU A 387 5.05 25.31 5.43
C LEU A 387 4.15 25.79 4.28
N PRO A 388 4.18 25.12 3.11
CA PRO A 388 3.34 25.51 2.00
C PRO A 388 1.86 25.29 2.33
N PRO A 389 0.94 26.12 1.76
CA PRO A 389 -0.49 25.86 1.83
C PRO A 389 -0.85 24.55 1.12
N SER A 390 -2.05 24.01 1.37
CA SER A 390 -2.57 22.92 0.56
C SER A 390 -2.59 23.32 -0.92
N MET A 391 -2.15 22.43 -1.80
CA MET A 391 -2.22 22.72 -3.24
C MET A 391 -3.66 22.87 -3.67
N GLN A 392 -3.90 23.86 -4.52
CA GLN A 392 -5.18 24.13 -5.15
C GLN A 392 -5.13 23.81 -6.64
N VAL A 393 -6.26 23.91 -7.32
CA VAL A 393 -6.26 23.82 -8.78
C VAL A 393 -5.44 24.97 -9.31
N TRP A 394 -4.42 24.68 -10.11
CA TRP A 394 -3.62 25.74 -10.71
C TRP A 394 -4.53 26.70 -11.52
N ASP A 395 -4.38 27.99 -11.25
CA ASP A 395 -5.25 29.09 -11.70
C ASP A 395 -4.91 29.62 -13.11
N GLY A 396 -3.84 29.12 -13.73
CA GLY A 396 -3.48 29.43 -15.11
C GLY A 396 -2.84 30.81 -15.32
N THR A 397 -2.29 31.43 -14.28
CA THR A 397 -1.50 32.67 -14.37
C THR A 397 -0.35 32.56 -15.40
N GLU A 398 -0.30 33.53 -16.32
CA GLU A 398 0.48 33.74 -17.58
C GLU A 398 0.78 32.55 -18.53
N ASP A 399 0.68 31.31 -18.09
CA ASP A 399 1.22 30.14 -18.78
C ASP A 399 0.16 29.06 -19.06
N GLY A 400 -1.12 29.41 -19.16
CA GLY A 400 -2.20 28.44 -19.44
C GLY A 400 -1.95 27.54 -20.68
N GLN A 401 -1.26 28.05 -21.71
CA GLN A 401 -0.82 27.21 -22.84
C GLN A 401 0.27 26.20 -22.44
N ASN A 402 1.17 26.57 -21.52
CA ASN A 402 2.17 25.66 -20.97
C ASN A 402 1.51 24.57 -20.10
N ARG A 403 0.40 24.85 -19.41
CA ARG A 403 -0.41 23.80 -18.76
C ARG A 403 -0.78 22.70 -19.72
N TYR A 404 -1.48 23.09 -20.78
CA TYR A 404 -2.02 22.16 -21.75
C TYR A 404 -0.89 21.37 -22.41
N ARG A 405 0.21 22.05 -22.79
CA ARG A 405 1.39 21.39 -23.38
C ARG A 405 2.02 20.40 -22.41
N MET A 406 2.20 20.76 -21.13
CA MET A 406 2.75 19.87 -20.12
C MET A 406 1.83 18.67 -19.83
N ALA A 407 0.53 18.91 -19.64
CA ALA A 407 -0.47 17.88 -19.48
C ALA A 407 -0.47 16.91 -20.67
N ARG A 408 -0.50 17.43 -21.90
CA ARG A 408 -0.48 16.64 -23.13
C ARG A 408 0.81 15.83 -23.27
N LEU A 409 1.97 16.41 -22.97
CA LEU A 409 3.25 15.72 -22.98
C LEU A 409 3.26 14.59 -21.95
N ARG A 410 2.82 14.87 -20.71
CA ARG A 410 2.74 13.89 -19.63
C ARG A 410 1.83 12.72 -19.99
N GLU A 411 0.61 12.99 -20.47
CA GLU A 411 -0.31 11.94 -20.92
C GLU A 411 0.31 11.06 -22.02
N ARG A 412 1.01 11.66 -22.99
CA ARG A 412 1.71 10.91 -24.06
C ARG A 412 2.87 10.08 -23.51
N ILE A 413 3.61 10.58 -22.53
CA ILE A 413 4.67 9.84 -21.84
C ILE A 413 4.06 8.64 -21.11
N THR A 414 3.02 8.84 -20.29
CA THR A 414 2.34 7.77 -19.56
C THR A 414 1.80 6.68 -20.50
N VAL A 415 1.19 7.06 -21.64
CA VAL A 415 0.74 6.09 -22.66
C VAL A 415 1.93 5.32 -23.25
N SER A 416 3.04 6.01 -23.52
CA SER A 416 4.27 5.39 -24.05
C SER A 416 4.90 4.42 -23.04
N GLU A 417 5.01 4.81 -21.78
CA GLU A 417 5.51 3.96 -20.68
C GLU A 417 4.64 2.72 -20.49
N THR A 418 3.32 2.89 -20.48
CA THR A 418 2.38 1.74 -20.37
C THR A 418 2.58 0.74 -21.51
N LYS A 419 2.73 1.23 -22.75
CA LYS A 419 3.04 0.39 -23.92
C LYS A 419 4.39 -0.29 -23.78
N LEU A 420 5.40 0.42 -23.29
CA LEU A 420 6.74 -0.11 -23.05
C LEU A 420 6.71 -1.23 -22.00
N THR A 421 6.08 -1.01 -20.85
CA THR A 421 5.93 -2.03 -19.79
C THR A 421 5.20 -3.27 -20.30
N ALA A 422 4.12 -3.10 -21.07
CA ALA A 422 3.40 -4.21 -21.68
C ALA A 422 4.28 -5.00 -22.67
N ALA A 423 5.07 -4.29 -23.48
CA ALA A 423 6.02 -4.91 -24.40
C ALA A 423 7.14 -5.65 -23.66
N THR A 424 7.69 -5.08 -22.58
CA THR A 424 8.70 -5.73 -21.73
C THR A 424 8.15 -7.01 -21.11
N LYS A 425 6.95 -6.97 -20.52
CA LYS A 425 6.31 -8.18 -19.95
C LYS A 425 6.09 -9.27 -21.00
N LYS A 426 5.68 -8.88 -22.22
CA LYS A 426 5.53 -9.82 -23.34
C LYS A 426 6.87 -10.42 -23.75
N ASN A 427 7.94 -9.62 -23.80
CA ASN A 427 9.29 -10.09 -24.09
C ASN A 427 9.79 -11.07 -23.02
N ASP A 428 9.57 -10.78 -21.75
CA ASP A 428 9.97 -11.69 -20.66
C ASP A 428 9.21 -13.03 -20.75
N ALA A 429 7.91 -12.99 -21.01
CA ALA A 429 7.11 -14.20 -21.24
C ALA A 429 7.59 -14.99 -22.46
N LEU A 430 7.98 -14.31 -23.55
CA LEU A 430 8.55 -14.95 -24.74
C LEU A 430 9.92 -15.57 -24.43
N LYS A 431 10.78 -14.90 -23.66
CA LYS A 431 12.07 -15.46 -23.20
C LYS A 431 11.87 -16.73 -22.38
N THR A 432 10.96 -16.73 -21.42
CA THR A 432 10.65 -17.93 -20.63
C THR A 432 10.16 -19.08 -21.52
N LYS A 433 9.29 -18.79 -22.48
CA LYS A 433 8.83 -19.80 -23.46
C LYS A 433 9.98 -20.31 -24.33
N LEU A 434 10.84 -19.43 -24.82
CA LEU A 434 11.99 -19.80 -25.63
C LEU A 434 12.92 -20.74 -24.86
N THR A 435 13.27 -20.40 -23.61
CA THR A 435 14.09 -21.28 -22.75
C THR A 435 13.42 -22.64 -22.49
N ALA A 436 12.10 -22.66 -22.31
CA ALA A 436 11.37 -23.91 -22.16
C ALA A 436 11.40 -24.76 -23.45
N THR A 437 11.23 -24.13 -24.62
CA THR A 437 11.31 -24.80 -25.93
C THR A 437 12.73 -25.28 -26.23
N GLU A 438 13.77 -24.51 -25.90
CA GLU A 438 15.17 -24.94 -26.02
C GLU A 438 15.45 -26.19 -25.18
N LYS A 439 14.93 -26.26 -23.95
CA LYS A 439 15.04 -27.45 -23.10
C LYS A 439 14.29 -28.66 -23.67
N GLN A 440 13.12 -28.44 -24.27
CA GLN A 440 12.38 -29.50 -24.96
C GLN A 440 13.12 -29.99 -26.20
N LEU A 441 13.72 -29.08 -26.97
CA LEU A 441 14.52 -29.40 -28.14
C LEU A 441 15.75 -30.23 -27.78
N ASP A 442 16.49 -29.83 -26.73
CA ASP A 442 17.63 -30.61 -26.21
C ASP A 442 17.21 -32.02 -25.78
N THR A 443 16.05 -32.15 -25.13
CA THR A 443 15.49 -33.44 -24.73
C THR A 443 15.16 -34.31 -25.96
N ALA A 444 14.52 -33.73 -26.98
CA ALA A 444 14.16 -34.44 -28.20
C ALA A 444 15.41 -34.87 -29.00
N LEU A 445 16.45 -34.04 -29.07
CA LEU A 445 17.72 -34.38 -29.71
C LEU A 445 18.40 -35.57 -29.02
N LYS A 446 18.42 -35.60 -27.67
CA LYS A 446 18.95 -36.73 -26.89
C LYS A 446 18.17 -38.02 -27.16
N GLN A 447 16.84 -37.94 -27.23
CA GLN A 447 16.00 -39.10 -27.57
C GLN A 447 16.29 -39.62 -28.98
N LEU A 448 16.40 -38.73 -29.98
CA LEU A 448 16.71 -39.08 -31.36
C LEU A 448 18.07 -39.80 -31.46
N GLU A 449 19.09 -39.31 -30.75
CA GLU A 449 20.41 -39.95 -30.72
C GLU A 449 20.34 -41.36 -30.10
N ALA A 450 19.57 -41.52 -29.02
CA ALA A 450 19.32 -42.82 -28.40
C ALA A 450 18.64 -43.80 -29.38
N THR A 451 17.59 -43.35 -30.09
CA THR A 451 16.90 -44.16 -31.09
C THR A 451 17.84 -44.55 -32.24
N ARG A 452 18.68 -43.62 -32.72
CA ARG A 452 19.71 -43.92 -33.74
C ARG A 452 20.69 -45.00 -33.27
N LYS A 453 21.16 -44.93 -32.02
CA LYS A 453 22.04 -45.97 -31.44
C LYS A 453 21.34 -47.34 -31.36
N GLN A 454 20.07 -47.35 -30.97
CA GLN A 454 19.26 -48.58 -30.91
C GLN A 454 19.06 -49.20 -32.31
N LEU A 455 18.72 -48.38 -33.31
CA LEU A 455 18.59 -48.83 -34.70
C LEU A 455 19.90 -49.43 -35.22
N ALA A 456 21.02 -48.76 -35.03
CA ALA A 456 22.33 -49.28 -35.44
C ALA A 456 22.68 -50.61 -34.74
N ALA A 457 22.28 -50.78 -33.47
CA ALA A 457 22.47 -52.05 -32.76
C ALA A 457 21.57 -53.17 -33.32
N ILE A 458 20.33 -52.84 -33.71
CA ILE A 458 19.40 -53.78 -34.35
C ILE A 458 19.93 -54.20 -35.73
N GLU A 459 20.41 -53.27 -36.56
CA GLU A 459 21.04 -53.55 -37.86
C GLU A 459 22.27 -54.47 -37.71
N ARG A 460 23.12 -54.22 -36.70
CA ARG A 460 24.25 -55.11 -36.38
C ARG A 460 23.79 -56.50 -35.95
N ARG A 461 22.70 -56.61 -35.20
CA ARG A 461 22.12 -57.91 -34.81
C ARG A 461 21.56 -58.66 -36.01
N LEU A 462 20.81 -57.98 -36.89
CA LEU A 462 20.25 -58.54 -38.11
C LEU A 462 21.35 -59.06 -39.05
N SER A 463 22.36 -58.24 -39.36
CA SER A 463 23.51 -58.69 -40.16
C SER A 463 24.28 -59.85 -39.51
N GLY A 464 24.37 -59.89 -38.18
CA GLY A 464 24.93 -61.01 -37.44
C GLY A 464 24.07 -62.29 -37.49
N VAL A 465 22.75 -62.16 -37.60
CA VAL A 465 21.81 -63.28 -37.81
C VAL A 465 21.92 -63.79 -39.24
N GLU A 466 21.94 -62.91 -40.24
CA GLU A 466 22.14 -63.26 -41.65
C GLU A 466 23.46 -64.01 -41.86
N LYS A 467 24.57 -63.51 -41.30
CA LYS A 467 25.87 -64.21 -41.34
C LYS A 467 25.80 -65.59 -40.67
N ARG A 468 25.12 -65.72 -39.52
CA ARG A 468 24.95 -67.01 -38.84
C ARG A 468 24.07 -67.99 -39.62
N LEU A 469 23.03 -67.49 -40.28
CA LEU A 469 22.18 -68.27 -41.19
C LEU A 469 22.98 -68.78 -42.38
N LEU A 470 23.81 -67.92 -43.00
CA LEU A 470 24.73 -68.30 -44.08
C LEU A 470 25.75 -69.36 -43.62
N VAL A 471 26.28 -69.26 -42.40
CA VAL A 471 27.24 -70.24 -41.84
C VAL A 471 26.55 -71.56 -41.46
N ARG A 472 25.32 -71.55 -40.95
CA ARG A 472 24.55 -72.77 -40.59
C ARG A 472 23.97 -73.50 -41.80
N LEU A 473 23.43 -72.75 -42.76
CA LEU A 473 22.83 -73.32 -43.97
C LEU A 473 23.86 -73.58 -45.07
N GLY A 474 25.01 -72.91 -45.07
CA GLY A 474 26.08 -73.11 -46.06
C GLY A 474 26.52 -74.59 -46.20
N PRO A 475 26.78 -75.31 -45.09
CA PRO A 475 27.10 -76.74 -45.12
C PRO A 475 25.91 -77.63 -45.54
N ALA A 476 24.68 -77.25 -45.17
CA ALA A 476 23.47 -78.00 -45.53
C ALA A 476 23.09 -77.82 -47.00
N LEU A 477 23.24 -76.61 -47.54
CA LEU A 477 23.08 -76.28 -48.96
C LEU A 477 24.18 -76.95 -49.79
N ARG A 478 25.45 -76.94 -49.34
CA ARG A 478 26.56 -77.69 -49.98
C ARG A 478 26.37 -79.21 -49.93
N ARG A 479 25.73 -79.74 -48.89
CA ARG A 479 25.36 -81.17 -48.80
C ARG A 479 24.17 -81.52 -49.70
N ARG A 480 23.19 -80.63 -49.85
CA ARG A 480 22.01 -80.87 -50.70
C ARG A 480 22.36 -80.78 -52.19
N SER A 481 23.25 -79.87 -52.60
CA SER A 481 23.77 -79.83 -53.98
C SER A 481 24.66 -81.02 -54.31
N ARG A 482 25.40 -81.59 -53.34
CA ARG A 482 26.12 -82.88 -53.52
C ARG A 482 25.22 -84.12 -53.53
N LYS A 483 24.04 -84.07 -52.91
CA LYS A 483 23.09 -85.20 -52.88
C LYS A 483 22.16 -85.23 -54.10
N PHE A 484 22.02 -84.12 -54.83
CA PHE A 484 21.25 -84.03 -56.08
C PHE A 484 22.07 -84.24 -57.36
N SER A 485 23.40 -84.41 -57.26
CA SER A 485 24.28 -84.65 -58.41
C SER A 485 24.87 -86.07 -58.44
N GLY A 486 24.22 -87.06 -57.81
CA GLY A 486 24.80 -88.40 -57.56
C GLY A 486 23.82 -89.57 -57.60
N SER A 487 22.94 -89.62 -58.61
CA SER A 487 22.20 -90.79 -59.12
C SER A 487 21.62 -90.34 -60.46
N GLY A 488 22.02 -90.84 -61.63
CA GLY A 488 22.10 -92.25 -62.00
C GLY A 488 20.83 -92.58 -62.80
N ASP A 489 20.99 -92.78 -64.12
CA ASP A 489 20.06 -93.41 -65.07
C ASP A 489 18.73 -92.69 -65.40
N THR A 490 18.20 -92.65 -66.63
CA THR A 490 18.55 -93.29 -67.92
C THR A 490 17.76 -92.63 -69.07
N LYS A 491 18.32 -92.75 -70.28
CA LYS A 491 17.72 -92.66 -71.63
C LYS A 491 17.25 -91.25 -72.09
N GLY A 492 17.71 -90.74 -73.22
CA GLY A 492 18.22 -91.42 -74.43
C GLY A 492 17.21 -91.23 -75.53
#